data_AF-A0A9W6RJ62-F1
#
_entry.id   AF-A0A9W6RJ62-F1
#
_cell.length_a   1.000
_cell.length_b   1.000
_cell.length_c   1.000
_cell.angle_alpha   90.00
_cell.angle_beta   90.00
_cell.angle_gamma   90.00
#
_symmetry.space_group_name_H-M   'P 1'
#
loop_
_entity.id
_entity.type
_entity.pdbx_description
1 polymer ?
#
loop_
_entity_poly.entity_id
_entity_poly.type
_entity_poly.pdbx_seq_one_letter_code
_entity_poly.pdbx_strand_id
1 'polypeptide(L)'
;MTKLLPRFSLGVIGLVVLAVGVIKVVGVTGTASAIALLSAGVLLLISPFVIDRIERFSVTTQGVEFRLTQEISDLGAEKTAMILERTDLARYADSYTLIHDELSDEKHKAAKVYLLDLLVERSASIARRQKFDATEVRNLFRAGTPMMRVLTLGLMEGDPSLADGPTILSAIIDFRTKNEQYHGLQLAPLCWRMLTGSERRAIHHAVADDTDIPPDSDRRLLANKVLSLPLSEPR
;
A
#
# COMPACT_ATOMS: atom_id res chain seq x y z
N MET A 1 15.06 -17.40 -45.92
CA MET A 1 13.65 -16.94 -45.99
C MET A 1 12.77 -17.98 -45.34
N THR A 2 12.23 -17.72 -44.14
CA THR A 2 10.84 -18.06 -43.77
C THR A 2 10.51 -17.62 -42.33
N LYS A 3 9.41 -16.86 -42.23
CA LYS A 3 8.47 -16.74 -41.09
C LYS A 3 8.86 -15.87 -39.88
N LEU A 4 8.97 -14.56 -40.09
CA LEU A 4 8.42 -13.57 -39.14
C LEU A 4 6.89 -13.56 -39.29
N LEU A 5 6.16 -14.20 -38.38
CA LEU A 5 4.78 -13.90 -37.92
C LEU A 5 4.35 -15.10 -37.06
N PRO A 6 4.17 -14.93 -35.72
CA PRO A 6 2.85 -14.55 -35.20
C PRO A 6 2.92 -13.72 -33.89
N ARG A 7 3.91 -12.83 -33.73
CA ARG A 7 4.05 -12.01 -32.50
C ARG A 7 3.06 -10.84 -32.42
N PHE A 8 2.59 -10.35 -33.56
CA PHE A 8 1.66 -9.22 -33.63
C PHE A 8 0.20 -9.61 -33.38
N SER A 9 -0.19 -10.87 -33.61
CA SER A 9 -1.58 -11.30 -33.43
C SER A 9 -2.01 -11.35 -31.96
N LEU A 10 -1.12 -11.74 -31.04
CA LEU A 10 -1.47 -11.80 -29.61
C LEU A 10 -1.63 -10.42 -28.97
N GLY A 11 -0.79 -9.44 -29.36
CA GLY A 11 -0.89 -8.07 -28.86
C GLY A 11 -2.18 -7.38 -29.31
N VAL A 12 -2.61 -7.64 -30.55
CA VAL A 12 -3.88 -7.13 -31.08
C VAL A 12 -5.07 -7.80 -30.39
N ILE A 13 -5.00 -9.11 -30.10
CA ILE A 13 -6.05 -9.82 -29.34
C ILE A 13 -6.18 -9.25 -27.91
N GLY A 14 -5.05 -8.98 -27.23
CA GLY A 14 -5.06 -8.34 -25.91
C GLY A 14 -5.70 -6.95 -25.90
N LEU A 15 -5.40 -6.13 -26.92
CA LEU A 15 -6.00 -4.80 -27.09
C LEU A 15 -7.51 -4.88 -27.35
N VAL A 16 -7.95 -5.86 -28.17
CA VAL A 16 -9.38 -6.09 -28.48
C VAL A 16 -10.14 -6.57 -27.24
N VAL A 17 -9.56 -7.46 -26.42
CA VAL A 17 -10.18 -7.91 -25.17
C VAL A 17 -10.31 -6.76 -24.17
N LEU A 18 -9.32 -5.86 -24.10
CA LEU A 18 -9.36 -4.69 -23.22
C LEU A 18 -10.41 -3.66 -23.69
N ALA A 19 -10.51 -3.42 -25.00
CA ALA A 19 -11.54 -2.55 -25.57
C ALA A 19 -12.97 -3.11 -25.34
N VAL A 20 -13.17 -4.43 -25.48
CA VAL A 20 -14.45 -5.09 -25.19
C VAL A 20 -14.79 -5.05 -23.70
N GLY A 21 -13.79 -5.17 -22.82
CA GLY A 21 -13.96 -5.05 -21.37
C GLY A 21 -14.45 -3.65 -20.95
N VAL A 22 -13.88 -2.60 -21.53
CA VAL A 22 -14.29 -1.20 -21.26
C VAL A 22 -15.73 -0.94 -21.75
N ILE A 23 -16.13 -1.47 -22.91
CA ILE A 23 -17.49 -1.31 -23.44
C ILE A 23 -18.53 -2.05 -22.58
N LYS A 24 -18.19 -3.22 -22.02
CA LYS A 24 -19.13 -3.99 -21.17
C LYS A 24 -19.35 -3.40 -19.77
N VAL A 25 -18.38 -2.66 -19.23
CA VAL A 25 -18.52 -1.96 -17.93
C VAL A 25 -19.53 -0.81 -18.00
N VAL A 26 -19.72 -0.22 -19.18
CA VAL A 26 -20.72 0.85 -19.39
C VAL A 26 -22.15 0.28 -19.55
N GLY A 27 -22.32 -1.05 -19.71
CA GLY A 27 -23.59 -1.64 -20.14
C GLY A 27 -24.27 -2.67 -19.23
N VAL A 28 -23.61 -3.30 -18.24
CA VAL A 28 -24.25 -4.43 -17.50
C VAL A 28 -23.91 -4.44 -16.01
N THR A 29 -24.96 -4.45 -15.20
CA THR A 29 -24.99 -4.68 -13.74
C THR A 29 -24.54 -6.11 -13.39
N GLY A 30 -23.24 -6.32 -13.20
CA GLY A 30 -22.68 -7.60 -12.76
C GLY A 30 -21.25 -7.46 -12.24
N THR A 31 -21.11 -7.17 -10.95
CA THR A 31 -19.87 -6.75 -10.27
C THR A 31 -18.78 -7.81 -10.15
N ALA A 32 -19.06 -9.10 -10.38
CA ALA A 32 -18.06 -10.16 -10.22
C ALA A 32 -17.27 -10.50 -11.50
N SER A 33 -17.90 -10.38 -12.68
CA SER A 33 -17.29 -10.79 -13.95
C SER A 33 -16.40 -9.71 -14.58
N ALA A 34 -16.69 -8.43 -14.30
CA ALA A 34 -15.89 -7.31 -14.78
C ALA A 34 -14.49 -7.24 -14.13
N ILE A 35 -14.40 -7.58 -12.84
CA ILE A 35 -13.14 -7.58 -12.08
C ILE A 35 -12.21 -8.69 -12.57
N ALA A 36 -12.74 -9.90 -12.81
CA ALA A 36 -11.98 -11.02 -13.33
C ALA A 36 -11.38 -10.74 -14.73
N LEU A 37 -12.15 -10.08 -15.60
CA LEU A 37 -11.71 -9.70 -16.96
C LEU A 37 -10.64 -8.60 -16.94
N LEU A 38 -10.73 -7.64 -16.01
CA LEU A 38 -9.70 -6.62 -15.82
C LEU A 38 -8.38 -7.24 -15.33
N SER A 39 -8.44 -8.15 -14.34
CA SER A 39 -7.25 -8.87 -13.87
C SER A 39 -6.62 -9.75 -14.95
N ALA A 40 -7.44 -10.45 -15.74
CA ALA A 40 -6.95 -11.27 -16.86
C ALA A 40 -6.35 -10.42 -18.00
N GLY A 41 -6.92 -9.23 -18.26
CA GLY A 41 -6.40 -8.29 -19.26
C GLY A 41 -5.04 -7.70 -18.88
N VAL A 42 -4.85 -7.37 -17.59
CA VAL A 42 -3.55 -6.91 -17.06
C VAL A 42 -2.50 -8.04 -17.12
N LEU A 43 -2.87 -9.27 -16.74
CA LEU A 43 -2.00 -10.45 -16.86
C LEU A 43 -1.61 -10.75 -18.32
N LEU A 44 -2.53 -10.58 -19.27
CA LEU A 44 -2.26 -10.82 -20.69
C LEU A 44 -1.39 -9.74 -21.35
N LEU A 45 -1.46 -8.48 -20.90
CA LEU A 45 -0.58 -7.41 -21.38
C LEU A 45 0.89 -7.66 -21.03
N ILE A 46 1.15 -8.39 -19.95
CA ILE A 46 2.50 -8.72 -19.47
C ILE A 46 3.01 -10.05 -20.08
N SER A 47 2.11 -10.89 -20.60
CA SER A 47 2.40 -12.24 -21.13
C SER A 47 3.53 -12.35 -22.17
N PRO A 48 3.63 -11.49 -23.21
CA PRO A 48 4.71 -11.65 -24.20
C PRO A 48 6.11 -11.36 -23.65
N PHE A 49 6.24 -10.74 -22.47
CA PHE A 49 7.52 -10.53 -21.78
C PHE A 49 7.91 -11.69 -20.84
N VAL A 50 6.96 -12.56 -20.50
CA VAL A 50 7.15 -13.59 -19.47
C VAL A 50 7.58 -14.94 -20.07
N ILE A 51 7.18 -15.26 -21.30
CA ILE A 51 7.48 -16.58 -21.90
C ILE A 51 8.99 -16.83 -22.07
N ASP A 52 9.80 -15.81 -22.39
CA ASP A 52 11.26 -15.94 -22.43
C ASP A 52 11.93 -15.96 -21.03
N ARG A 53 11.15 -15.83 -19.94
CA ARG A 53 11.62 -15.72 -18.56
C ARG A 53 11.13 -16.87 -17.66
N ILE A 54 10.05 -17.59 -18.00
CA ILE A 54 9.57 -18.76 -17.22
C ILE A 54 10.60 -19.90 -17.21
N GLU A 55 11.35 -20.11 -18.30
CA GLU A 55 12.44 -21.10 -18.31
C GLU A 55 13.59 -20.77 -17.33
N ARG A 56 13.67 -19.52 -16.85
CA ARG A 56 14.67 -19.08 -15.85
C ARG A 56 14.11 -18.85 -14.44
N PHE A 57 12.80 -18.90 -14.25
CA PHE A 57 12.15 -18.49 -12.98
C PHE A 57 11.35 -19.59 -12.27
N SER A 58 11.42 -20.85 -12.72
CA SER A 58 10.78 -21.98 -12.04
C SER A 58 11.38 -22.35 -10.67
N VAL A 59 12.30 -21.55 -10.12
CA VAL A 59 13.07 -21.89 -8.90
C VAL A 59 12.77 -21.01 -7.67
N THR A 60 12.02 -19.91 -7.76
CA THR A 60 12.01 -18.90 -6.65
C THR A 60 10.64 -18.43 -6.17
N THR A 61 9.66 -19.33 -6.02
CA THR A 61 8.37 -19.00 -5.38
C THR A 61 8.29 -19.36 -3.89
N GLN A 62 9.18 -20.19 -3.35
CA GLN A 62 9.20 -20.57 -1.92
C GLN A 62 10.08 -19.68 -1.02
N GLY A 63 10.98 -18.87 -1.58
CA GLY A 63 11.98 -18.13 -0.80
C GLY A 63 11.61 -16.70 -0.42
N VAL A 64 10.52 -16.15 -0.94
CA VAL A 64 10.21 -14.72 -0.80
C VAL A 64 9.25 -14.45 0.37
N GLU A 65 8.16 -15.22 0.49
CA GLU A 65 7.17 -15.14 1.61
C GLU A 65 7.79 -15.36 3.00
N PHE A 66 8.89 -16.13 3.03
CA PHE A 66 9.67 -16.35 4.24
C PHE A 66 10.43 -15.09 4.67
N ARG A 67 10.85 -14.21 3.75
CA ARG A 67 11.71 -13.06 4.08
C ARG A 67 10.98 -11.99 4.88
N LEU A 68 9.78 -11.54 4.45
CA LEU A 68 9.06 -10.51 5.21
C LEU A 68 8.60 -11.03 6.57
N THR A 69 8.05 -12.25 6.62
CA THR A 69 7.60 -12.86 7.87
C THR A 69 8.77 -13.05 8.85
N GLN A 70 9.94 -13.48 8.34
CA GLN A 70 11.16 -13.58 9.13
C GLN A 70 11.68 -12.21 9.58
N GLU A 71 11.72 -11.21 8.70
CA GLU A 71 12.14 -9.84 9.05
C GLU A 71 11.23 -9.25 10.14
N ILE A 72 9.91 -9.46 10.06
CA ILE A 72 8.95 -9.02 11.07
C ILE A 72 9.16 -9.77 12.40
N SER A 73 9.44 -11.07 12.35
CA SER A 73 9.77 -11.87 13.54
C SER A 73 11.08 -11.41 14.18
N ASP A 74 12.11 -11.14 13.39
CA ASP A 74 13.43 -10.67 13.84
C ASP A 74 13.35 -9.29 14.50
N LEU A 75 12.35 -8.48 14.12
CA LEU A 75 12.02 -7.21 14.76
C LEU A 75 11.20 -7.36 16.06
N GLY A 76 10.99 -8.59 16.53
CA GLY A 76 10.30 -8.89 17.78
C GLY A 76 8.77 -8.80 17.68
N ALA A 77 8.21 -8.90 16.47
CA ALA A 77 6.77 -8.83 16.21
C ALA A 77 6.20 -10.20 15.78
N GLU A 78 6.48 -11.25 16.58
CA GLU A 78 6.15 -12.63 16.26
C GLU A 78 4.65 -12.87 16.04
N LYS A 79 3.78 -12.28 16.86
CA LYS A 79 2.32 -12.47 16.70
C LYS A 79 1.81 -11.79 15.44
N THR A 80 2.34 -10.60 15.16
CA THR A 80 2.05 -9.87 13.92
C THR A 80 2.51 -10.66 12.70
N ALA A 81 3.73 -11.23 12.73
CA ALA A 81 4.24 -12.09 11.66
C ALA A 81 3.30 -13.27 11.38
N MET A 82 2.85 -13.98 12.41
CA MET A 82 1.90 -15.10 12.26
C MET A 82 0.56 -14.68 11.63
N ILE A 83 0.02 -13.50 11.97
CA ILE A 83 -1.25 -13.03 11.40
C ILE A 83 -1.05 -12.65 9.93
N LEU A 84 0.08 -12.04 9.58
CA LEU A 84 0.39 -11.61 8.22
C LEU A 84 0.65 -12.80 7.28
N GLU A 85 1.31 -13.84 7.78
CA GLU A 85 1.50 -15.11 7.07
C GLU A 85 0.13 -15.75 6.73
N ARG A 86 -0.77 -15.85 7.71
CA ARG A 86 -2.09 -16.47 7.53
C ARG A 86 -3.05 -15.68 6.63
N THR A 87 -2.80 -14.39 6.42
CA THR A 87 -3.71 -13.50 5.65
C THR A 87 -3.19 -13.20 4.24
N ASP A 88 -2.11 -13.87 3.85
CA ASP A 88 -1.34 -13.67 2.62
C ASP A 88 -0.79 -12.24 2.46
N LEU A 89 -0.91 -11.36 3.46
CA LEU A 89 -0.48 -9.96 3.31
C LEU A 89 1.02 -9.86 3.07
N ALA A 90 1.81 -10.75 3.69
CA ALA A 90 3.23 -10.87 3.43
C ALA A 90 3.52 -11.15 1.93
N ARG A 91 2.78 -12.10 1.34
CA ARG A 91 2.90 -12.44 -0.08
C ARG A 91 2.60 -11.25 -1.01
N TYR A 92 1.60 -10.43 -0.68
CA TYR A 92 1.29 -9.25 -1.49
C TYR A 92 2.34 -8.14 -1.35
N ALA A 93 2.86 -7.91 -0.14
CA ALA A 93 3.92 -6.95 0.12
C ALA A 93 5.24 -7.33 -0.58
N ASP A 94 5.56 -8.63 -0.58
CA ASP A 94 6.72 -9.18 -1.30
C ASP A 94 6.56 -9.05 -2.81
N SER A 95 5.38 -9.39 -3.34
CA SER A 95 5.05 -9.22 -4.76
C SER A 95 5.17 -7.75 -5.18
N TYR A 96 4.74 -6.82 -4.32
CA TYR A 96 4.94 -5.39 -4.57
C TYR A 96 6.42 -5.03 -4.61
N THR A 97 7.23 -5.49 -3.66
CA THR A 97 8.67 -5.13 -3.62
C THR A 97 9.37 -5.56 -4.91
N LEU A 98 9.06 -6.76 -5.41
CA LEU A 98 9.54 -7.25 -6.70
C LEU A 98 9.09 -6.37 -7.88
N ILE A 99 7.80 -5.98 -7.92
CA ILE A 99 7.24 -5.10 -8.96
C ILE A 99 7.83 -3.69 -8.85
N HIS A 100 8.07 -3.21 -7.64
CA HIS A 100 8.58 -1.88 -7.37
C HIS A 100 10.00 -1.71 -7.90
N ASP A 101 10.84 -2.73 -7.70
CA ASP A 101 12.21 -2.78 -8.18
C ASP A 101 12.29 -2.88 -9.72
N GLU A 102 11.38 -3.64 -10.34
CA GLU A 102 11.35 -3.78 -11.81
C GLU A 102 10.76 -2.55 -12.51
N LEU A 103 9.83 -1.83 -11.88
CA LEU A 103 9.15 -0.65 -12.44
C LEU A 103 9.81 0.68 -12.05
N SER A 104 11.13 0.76 -11.94
CA SER A 104 11.86 1.96 -11.47
C SER A 104 11.57 3.25 -12.26
N ASP A 105 11.03 3.14 -13.47
CA ASP A 105 10.74 4.27 -14.36
C ASP A 105 9.55 5.14 -13.90
N GLU A 106 9.69 6.46 -14.05
CA GLU A 106 8.65 7.46 -13.77
C GLU A 106 7.32 7.21 -14.51
N LYS A 107 7.36 6.52 -15.65
CA LYS A 107 6.17 6.16 -16.44
C LYS A 107 5.18 5.26 -15.68
N HIS A 108 5.65 4.52 -14.68
CA HIS A 108 4.84 3.57 -13.92
C HIS A 108 4.49 4.06 -12.51
N LYS A 109 4.79 5.32 -12.19
CA LYS A 109 4.56 5.90 -10.87
C LYS A 109 3.10 5.79 -10.40
N ALA A 110 2.14 6.04 -11.29
CA ALA A 110 0.72 5.94 -10.95
C ALA A 110 0.32 4.51 -10.57
N ALA A 111 0.84 3.50 -11.29
CA ALA A 111 0.61 2.10 -10.97
C ALA A 111 1.25 1.70 -9.63
N LYS A 112 2.45 2.23 -9.33
CA LYS A 112 3.13 2.00 -8.03
C LYS A 112 2.35 2.56 -6.85
N VAL A 113 1.78 3.76 -7.00
CA VAL A 113 0.94 4.38 -5.97
C VAL A 113 -0.32 3.53 -5.77
N TYR A 114 -1.02 3.20 -6.85
CA TYR A 114 -2.24 2.38 -6.79
C TYR A 114 -2.01 1.01 -6.13
N LEU A 115 -0.92 0.32 -6.48
CA LEU A 115 -0.59 -0.97 -5.86
C LEU A 115 -0.27 -0.83 -4.37
N LEU A 116 0.36 0.27 -3.95
CA LEU A 116 0.63 0.50 -2.53
C LEU A 116 -0.67 0.81 -1.77
N ASP A 117 -1.56 1.61 -2.35
CA ASP A 117 -2.85 1.93 -1.74
C ASP A 117 -3.69 0.68 -1.51
N LEU A 118 -3.70 -0.26 -2.47
CA LEU A 118 -4.35 -1.56 -2.31
C LEU A 118 -3.76 -2.38 -1.16
N LEU A 119 -2.44 -2.34 -0.96
CA LEU A 119 -1.79 -3.02 0.16
C LEU A 119 -2.21 -2.41 1.50
N VAL A 120 -2.24 -1.09 1.59
CA VAL A 120 -2.66 -0.35 2.78
C VAL A 120 -4.12 -0.66 3.11
N GLU A 121 -5.01 -0.61 2.11
CA GLU A 121 -6.43 -0.93 2.29
C GLU A 121 -6.63 -2.37 2.79
N ARG A 122 -5.88 -3.32 2.24
CA ARG A 122 -5.92 -4.71 2.69
C ARG A 122 -5.41 -4.86 4.13
N SER A 123 -4.31 -4.18 4.46
CA SER A 123 -3.78 -4.11 5.82
C SER A 123 -4.83 -3.61 6.80
N ALA A 124 -5.50 -2.50 6.47
CA ALA A 124 -6.59 -1.94 7.26
C ALA A 124 -7.77 -2.91 7.42
N SER A 125 -8.12 -3.63 6.35
CA SER A 125 -9.18 -4.66 6.38
C SER A 125 -8.86 -5.83 7.30
N ILE A 126 -7.58 -6.24 7.36
CA ILE A 126 -7.12 -7.30 8.26
C ILE A 126 -7.14 -6.82 9.71
N ALA A 127 -6.64 -5.62 10.00
CA ALA A 127 -6.67 -5.03 11.35
C ALA A 127 -8.08 -4.85 11.90
N ARG A 128 -9.08 -4.58 11.05
CA ARG A 128 -10.50 -4.55 11.47
C ARG A 128 -11.04 -5.92 11.94
N ARG A 129 -10.40 -7.03 11.55
CA ARG A 129 -10.88 -8.41 11.78
C ARG A 129 -10.01 -9.21 12.73
N GLN A 130 -8.77 -8.79 12.92
CA GLN A 130 -7.77 -9.49 13.71
C GLN A 130 -7.25 -8.56 14.80
N LYS A 131 -6.99 -9.13 15.99
CA LYS A 131 -6.36 -8.37 17.07
C LYS A 131 -4.85 -8.43 16.95
N PHE A 132 -4.25 -7.28 16.66
CA PHE A 132 -2.80 -7.10 16.69
C PHE A 132 -2.36 -6.57 18.05
N ASP A 133 -1.09 -6.82 18.39
CA ASP A 133 -0.45 -6.20 19.54
C ASP A 133 0.04 -4.80 19.16
N ALA A 134 -0.42 -3.77 19.87
CA ALA A 134 -0.06 -2.39 19.56
C ALA A 134 1.44 -2.12 19.70
N THR A 135 2.13 -2.80 20.63
CA THR A 135 3.57 -2.62 20.84
C THR A 135 4.36 -3.22 19.68
N GLU A 136 3.99 -4.42 19.23
CA GLU A 136 4.60 -5.06 18.05
C GLU A 136 4.41 -4.20 16.80
N VAL A 137 3.18 -3.74 16.56
CA VAL A 137 2.85 -2.89 15.41
C VAL A 137 3.67 -1.57 15.44
N ARG A 138 3.79 -0.92 16.59
CA ARG A 138 4.62 0.31 16.71
C ARG A 138 6.11 0.03 16.55
N ASN A 139 6.60 -1.12 17.00
CA ASN A 139 7.99 -1.52 16.80
C ASN A 139 8.30 -1.77 15.32
N LEU A 140 7.38 -2.42 14.59
CA LEU A 140 7.48 -2.60 13.14
C LEU A 140 7.51 -1.27 12.40
N PHE A 141 6.70 -0.30 12.81
CA PHE A 141 6.80 1.04 12.26
C PHE A 141 8.19 1.63 12.51
N ARG A 142 8.70 1.57 13.75
CA ARG A 142 9.99 2.19 14.09
C ARG A 142 11.18 1.59 13.35
N ALA A 143 11.25 0.27 13.28
CA ALA A 143 12.42 -0.46 12.79
C ALA A 143 12.27 -0.99 11.35
N GLY A 144 11.06 -1.05 10.82
CA GLY A 144 10.77 -1.62 9.51
C GLY A 144 11.34 -0.82 8.34
N THR A 145 11.36 -1.46 7.17
CA THR A 145 11.66 -0.83 5.88
C THR A 145 10.56 0.19 5.52
N PRO A 146 10.77 1.07 4.53
CA PRO A 146 9.73 2.01 4.10
C PRO A 146 8.40 1.33 3.74
N MET A 147 8.45 0.14 3.11
CA MET A 147 7.26 -0.66 2.82
C MET A 147 6.57 -1.14 4.11
N MET A 148 7.33 -1.74 5.03
CA MET A 148 6.79 -2.19 6.32
C MET A 148 6.13 -1.04 7.08
N ARG A 149 6.74 0.15 7.09
CA ARG A 149 6.17 1.35 7.70
C ARG A 149 4.81 1.70 7.11
N VAL A 150 4.68 1.72 5.79
CA VAL A 150 3.40 2.02 5.12
C VAL A 150 2.34 0.94 5.39
N LEU A 151 2.71 -0.35 5.36
CA LEU A 151 1.78 -1.43 5.72
C LEU A 151 1.28 -1.31 7.15
N THR A 152 2.19 -0.95 8.05
CA THR A 152 1.91 -0.76 9.47
C THR A 152 0.98 0.43 9.70
N LEU A 153 1.15 1.53 8.95
CA LEU A 153 0.17 2.62 8.93
C LEU A 153 -1.20 2.13 8.45
N GLY A 154 -1.25 1.24 7.46
CA GLY A 154 -2.51 0.58 7.07
C GLY A 154 -3.15 -0.23 8.19
N LEU A 155 -2.37 -0.97 9.00
CA LEU A 155 -2.92 -1.66 10.17
C LEU A 155 -3.54 -0.66 11.15
N MET A 156 -2.84 0.45 11.41
CA MET A 156 -3.30 1.52 12.31
C MET A 156 -4.52 2.26 11.77
N GLU A 157 -4.66 2.42 10.45
CA GLU A 157 -5.88 2.98 9.85
C GLU A 157 -7.08 2.02 10.00
N GLY A 158 -6.83 0.71 10.01
CA GLY A 158 -7.85 -0.31 10.26
C GLY A 158 -8.26 -0.40 11.73
N ASP A 159 -7.30 -0.28 12.64
CA ASP A 159 -7.51 -0.22 14.08
C ASP A 159 -6.68 0.93 14.70
N PRO A 160 -7.29 2.11 14.90
CA PRO A 160 -6.62 3.28 15.45
C PRO A 160 -5.98 3.06 16.83
N SER A 161 -6.41 2.04 17.60
CA SER A 161 -5.81 1.74 18.92
C SER A 161 -4.36 1.24 18.82
N LEU A 162 -3.95 0.79 17.63
CA LEU A 162 -2.59 0.36 17.35
C LEU A 162 -1.60 1.53 17.24
N ALA A 163 -2.09 2.75 16.97
CA ALA A 163 -1.26 3.94 16.85
C ALA A 163 -1.02 4.64 18.20
N ASP A 164 -0.01 5.52 18.24
CA ASP A 164 0.20 6.51 19.29
C ASP A 164 0.67 7.85 18.70
N GLY A 165 0.67 8.92 19.50
CA GLY A 165 1.09 10.24 19.05
C GLY A 165 2.50 10.27 18.46
N PRO A 166 3.52 9.65 19.08
CA PRO A 166 4.86 9.56 18.52
C PRO A 166 4.92 8.89 17.15
N THR A 167 4.16 7.81 16.93
CA THR A 167 4.11 7.13 15.62
C THR A 167 3.50 8.04 14.56
N ILE A 168 2.36 8.68 14.86
CA ILE A 168 1.69 9.59 13.91
C ILE A 168 2.59 10.78 13.57
N LEU A 169 3.22 11.37 14.59
CA LEU A 169 4.14 12.48 14.39
C LEU A 169 5.31 12.08 13.51
N SER A 170 5.97 10.94 13.80
CA SER A 170 7.09 10.42 13.00
C SER A 170 6.67 10.10 11.57
N ALA A 171 5.45 9.60 11.34
CA ALA A 171 4.93 9.37 9.99
C ALA A 171 4.74 10.67 9.20
N ILE A 172 4.54 11.81 9.89
CA ILE A 172 4.33 13.11 9.25
C ILE A 172 5.65 13.86 9.00
N ILE A 173 6.58 13.84 9.96
CA ILE A 173 7.81 14.67 9.89
C ILE A 173 9.08 13.87 9.56
N ASP A 174 9.15 12.60 9.95
CA ASP A 174 10.31 11.72 9.72
C ASP A 174 9.99 10.64 8.65
N PHE A 175 9.13 10.99 7.70
CA PHE A 175 8.68 10.07 6.66
C PHE A 175 9.82 9.65 5.75
N ARG A 176 9.85 8.37 5.36
CA ARG A 176 10.84 7.86 4.40
C ARG A 176 10.35 7.96 2.96
N THR A 177 9.04 8.04 2.76
CA THR A 177 8.40 8.18 1.45
C THR A 177 7.21 9.15 1.53
N LYS A 178 6.86 9.76 0.39
CA LYS A 178 5.69 10.65 0.31
C LYS A 178 4.38 9.92 0.65
N ASN A 179 4.30 8.61 0.38
CA ASN A 179 3.13 7.80 0.73
C ASN A 179 3.03 7.57 2.23
N GLU A 180 4.17 7.41 2.92
CA GLU A 180 4.17 7.34 4.38
C GLU A 180 3.62 8.63 5.00
N GLN A 181 4.04 9.80 4.50
CA GLN A 181 3.49 11.08 4.95
C GLN A 181 1.99 11.19 4.67
N TYR A 182 1.56 10.76 3.48
CA TYR A 182 0.15 10.73 3.12
C TYR A 182 -0.67 9.92 4.14
N HIS A 183 -0.24 8.70 4.48
CA HIS A 183 -0.93 7.86 5.45
C HIS A 183 -0.80 8.38 6.89
N GLY A 184 0.32 9.02 7.26
CA GLY A 184 0.44 9.71 8.55
C GLY A 184 -0.59 10.84 8.71
N LEU A 185 -0.76 11.67 7.67
CA LEU A 185 -1.78 12.72 7.63
C LEU A 185 -3.20 12.16 7.60
N GLN A 186 -3.42 10.99 6.98
CA GLN A 186 -4.71 10.29 6.96
C GLN A 186 -5.06 9.69 8.33
N LEU A 187 -4.06 9.18 9.05
CA LEU A 187 -4.22 8.55 10.36
C LEU A 187 -4.48 9.56 11.48
N ALA A 188 -3.86 10.75 11.42
CA ALA A 188 -3.98 11.75 12.48
C ALA A 188 -5.45 12.11 12.85
N PRO A 189 -6.38 12.38 11.90
CA PRO A 189 -7.78 12.60 12.23
C PRO A 189 -8.49 11.39 12.84
N LEU A 190 -8.11 10.16 12.46
CA LEU A 190 -8.71 8.92 12.98
C LEU A 190 -8.36 8.72 14.46
N CYS A 191 -7.13 9.03 14.84
CA CYS A 191 -6.63 8.92 16.20
C CYS A 191 -6.87 10.19 17.04
N TRP A 192 -7.40 11.27 16.48
CA TRP A 192 -7.38 12.58 17.14
C TRP A 192 -7.93 12.59 18.56
N ARG A 193 -9.04 11.86 18.80
CA ARG A 193 -9.71 11.78 20.10
C ARG A 193 -8.92 11.00 21.16
N MET A 194 -8.07 10.05 20.76
CA MET A 194 -7.25 9.29 21.70
C MET A 194 -5.91 9.97 22.02
N LEU A 195 -5.51 10.98 21.23
CA LEU A 195 -4.29 11.75 21.47
C LEU A 195 -4.44 12.70 22.66
N THR A 196 -3.36 12.84 23.41
CA THR A 196 -3.22 13.86 24.45
C THR A 196 -3.18 15.26 23.83
N GLY A 197 -3.50 16.29 24.62
CA GLY A 197 -3.42 17.68 24.16
C GLY A 197 -2.02 18.10 23.69
N SER A 198 -0.96 17.54 24.31
CA SER A 198 0.43 17.76 23.86
C SER A 198 0.70 17.15 22.49
N GLU A 199 0.24 15.92 22.25
CA GLU A 199 0.42 15.24 20.96
C GLU A 199 -0.37 15.95 19.84
N ARG A 200 -1.62 16.37 20.12
CA ARG A 200 -2.43 17.16 19.17
C ARG A 200 -1.73 18.44 18.75
N ARG A 201 -1.13 19.18 19.71
CA ARG A 201 -0.36 20.39 19.42
C ARG A 201 0.93 20.12 18.66
N ALA A 202 1.65 19.06 19.01
CA ALA A 202 2.88 18.69 18.31
C ALA A 202 2.60 18.35 16.84
N ILE A 203 1.58 17.54 16.57
CA ILE A 203 1.14 17.19 15.21
C ILE A 203 0.65 18.44 14.46
N HIS A 204 -0.15 19.29 15.10
CA HIS A 204 -0.65 20.51 14.46
C HIS A 204 0.48 21.44 14.04
N HIS A 205 1.44 21.68 14.93
CA HIS A 205 2.61 22.50 14.65
C HIS A 205 3.47 21.89 13.54
N ALA A 206 3.73 20.58 13.60
CA ALA A 206 4.45 19.85 12.56
C ALA A 206 3.82 20.01 11.18
N VAL A 207 2.49 19.89 11.07
CA VAL A 207 1.78 20.03 9.80
C VAL A 207 1.73 21.48 9.32
N ALA A 208 1.66 22.45 10.23
CA ALA A 208 1.63 23.88 9.89
C ALA A 208 2.96 24.36 9.30
N ASP A 209 4.08 23.84 9.82
CA ASP A 209 5.43 24.25 9.45
C ASP A 209 6.00 23.47 8.26
N ASP A 210 5.27 22.44 7.79
CA ASP A 210 5.75 21.57 6.72
C ASP A 210 5.67 22.24 5.33
N THR A 211 6.86 22.61 4.84
CA THR A 211 7.07 23.19 3.50
C THR A 211 7.17 22.15 2.38
N ASP A 212 7.33 20.86 2.70
CA ASP A 212 7.52 19.76 1.73
C ASP A 212 6.19 19.22 1.17
N ILE A 213 5.06 19.68 1.70
CA ILE A 213 3.72 19.39 1.21
C ILE A 213 3.33 20.39 0.09
N PRO A 214 3.27 19.96 -1.19
CA PRO A 214 2.91 20.85 -2.29
C PRO A 214 1.46 21.34 -2.15
N PRO A 215 1.15 22.60 -2.52
CA PRO A 215 -0.17 23.20 -2.31
C PRO A 215 -1.30 22.47 -3.05
N ASP A 216 -1.05 21.95 -4.26
CA ASP A 216 -2.05 21.28 -5.10
C ASP A 216 -1.96 19.75 -5.00
N SER A 217 -1.65 19.20 -3.83
CA SER A 217 -1.51 17.75 -3.61
C SER A 217 -2.55 17.17 -2.65
N ASP A 218 -2.85 15.88 -2.78
CA ASP A 218 -3.76 15.19 -1.86
C ASP A 218 -3.26 15.26 -0.40
N ARG A 219 -1.93 15.28 -0.21
CA ARG A 219 -1.32 15.51 1.11
C ARG A 219 -1.70 16.87 1.69
N ARG A 220 -1.83 17.93 0.88
CA ARG A 220 -2.28 19.24 1.36
C ARG A 220 -3.73 19.22 1.81
N LEU A 221 -4.60 18.46 1.12
CA LEU A 221 -5.99 18.29 1.56
C LEU A 221 -6.07 17.64 2.94
N LEU A 222 -5.28 16.59 3.17
CA LEU A 222 -5.20 15.92 4.47
C LEU A 222 -4.57 16.81 5.55
N ALA A 223 -3.50 17.54 5.22
CA ALA A 223 -2.89 18.52 6.12
C ALA A 223 -3.89 19.58 6.58
N ASN A 224 -4.66 20.17 5.66
CA ASN A 224 -5.69 21.15 5.99
C ASN A 224 -6.78 20.55 6.89
N LYS A 225 -7.14 19.28 6.65
CA LYS A 225 -8.07 18.56 7.53
C LYS A 225 -7.53 18.45 8.94
N VAL A 226 -6.25 18.06 9.12
CA VAL A 226 -5.61 18.01 10.44
C VAL A 226 -5.59 19.40 11.11
N LEU A 227 -5.21 20.45 10.36
CA LEU A 227 -5.13 21.81 10.88
C LEU A 227 -6.50 22.39 11.30
N SER A 228 -7.59 21.87 10.74
CA SER A 228 -8.96 22.25 11.10
C SER A 228 -9.47 21.61 12.40
N LEU A 229 -8.76 20.63 12.96
CA LEU A 229 -9.20 19.91 14.15
C LEU A 229 -8.98 20.74 15.43
N PRO A 230 -9.88 20.64 16.43
CA PRO A 230 -9.76 21.39 17.66
C PRO A 230 -8.58 20.87 18.51
N LEU A 231 -7.78 21.81 19.03
CA LEU A 231 -6.65 21.51 19.94
C LEU A 231 -7.09 21.31 21.41
N SER A 232 -8.31 21.72 21.75
CA SER A 232 -8.90 21.60 23.08
C SER A 232 -9.99 20.52 23.08
N GLU A 233 -10.16 19.80 24.18
CA GLU A 233 -11.32 18.90 24.35
C GLU A 233 -12.61 19.74 24.44
N PRO A 234 -13.74 19.29 23.86
CA PRO A 234 -15.03 19.90 24.19
C PRO A 234 -15.27 19.74 25.69
N ARG A 235 -15.50 20.87 26.38
CA ARG A 235 -15.89 20.90 27.79
C ARG A 235 -17.23 20.23 28.02
#